data_AF-A0A3T1CBF3-F1
#
_entry.id   AF-A0A3T1CBF3-F1
#
_cell.length_a   1.000
_cell.length_b   1.000
_cell.length_c   1.000
_cell.angle_alpha   90.00
_cell.angle_beta   90.00
_cell.angle_gamma   90.00
#
_symmetry.space_group_name_H-M   'P 1'
#
loop_
_entity.id
_entity.type
_entity.pdbx_description
1 polymer ?
#
loop_
_entity_poly.entity_id
_entity_poly.type
_entity_poly.pdbx_seq_one_letter_code
_entity_poly.pdbx_strand_id
1 'polypeptide(L)'
;MTNDLNHDSDPIYEVYHKRWRIEEYHKSIKQNTSLEKSPTKIARSQRNHIFASLIAYCKLEFLKIKTLLNHFALKYKLILKANQMAYQELQILQRNFMSS
;
A
#
# COMPACT_ATOMS: atom_id res chain seq x y z
N MET A 1 -31.52 2.32 8.34
CA MET A 1 -32.92 1.93 8.05
C MET A 1 -33.36 2.77 6.86
N THR A 2 -33.48 2.19 5.68
CA THR A 2 -34.04 2.88 4.51
C THR A 2 -35.47 2.41 4.38
N ASN A 3 -36.39 3.36 4.48
CA ASN A 3 -37.83 3.14 4.53
C ASN A 3 -38.40 3.24 3.12
N ASP A 4 -38.13 2.25 2.26
CA ASP A 4 -38.79 2.09 0.97
C ASP A 4 -38.80 0.60 0.59
N LEU A 5 -40.00 0.07 0.36
CA LEU A 5 -40.29 -1.36 0.16
C LEU A 5 -40.45 -1.77 -1.32
N ASN A 6 -40.04 -0.91 -2.27
CA ASN A 6 -39.91 -1.30 -3.66
C ASN A 6 -38.56 -1.98 -3.87
N HIS A 7 -38.59 -3.31 -3.93
CA HIS A 7 -37.44 -4.18 -4.09
C HIS A 7 -36.80 -4.04 -5.48
N ASP A 8 -36.03 -2.97 -5.67
CA ASP A 8 -34.84 -3.03 -6.52
C ASP A 8 -33.65 -3.32 -5.61
N SER A 9 -32.96 -4.42 -5.87
CA SER A 9 -31.75 -4.78 -5.13
C SER A 9 -30.54 -3.90 -5.50
N ASP A 10 -30.65 -3.14 -6.59
CA ASP A 10 -29.59 -2.32 -7.18
C ASP A 10 -29.13 -1.13 -6.31
N PRO A 11 -30.01 -0.31 -5.69
CA PRO A 11 -29.57 0.85 -4.91
C PRO A 11 -28.76 0.47 -3.68
N ILE A 12 -29.14 -0.63 -3.01
CA ILE A 12 -28.43 -1.15 -1.83
C ILE A 12 -27.07 -1.67 -2.27
N TYR A 13 -27.02 -2.48 -3.33
CA TYR A 13 -25.79 -3.03 -3.89
C TYR A 13 -24.79 -1.94 -4.30
N GLU A 14 -25.25 -0.88 -4.96
CA GLU A 14 -24.41 0.27 -5.32
C GLU A 14 -23.79 0.96 -4.10
N VAL A 15 -24.58 1.20 -3.05
CA VAL A 15 -24.11 1.86 -1.83
C VAL A 15 -23.03 1.01 -1.15
N TYR A 16 -23.22 -0.31 -1.09
CA TYR A 16 -22.21 -1.23 -0.56
C TYR A 16 -20.92 -1.22 -1.38
N HIS A 17 -21.02 -1.25 -2.71
CA HIS A 17 -19.83 -1.17 -3.58
C HIS A 17 -19.05 0.13 -3.40
N LYS A 18 -19.75 1.27 -3.35
CA LYS A 18 -19.12 2.57 -3.10
C LYS A 18 -18.37 2.57 -1.76
N ARG A 19 -19.00 2.01 -0.72
CA ARG A 19 -18.41 1.92 0.62
C ARG A 19 -17.19 0.98 0.67
N TRP A 20 -17.27 -0.17 0.01
CA TRP A 20 -16.15 -1.11 -0.06
C TRP A 20 -14.92 -0.49 -0.71
N ARG A 21 -15.10 0.25 -1.81
CA ARG A 21 -13.99 0.95 -2.48
C ARG A 21 -13.27 1.95 -1.56
N ILE A 22 -14.01 2.63 -0.68
CA ILE A 22 -13.44 3.53 0.33
C ILE A 22 -12.64 2.75 1.38
N GLU A 23 -13.16 1.62 1.84
CA GLU A 23 -12.47 0.75 2.79
C GLU A 23 -11.18 0.16 2.20
N GLU A 24 -11.19 -0.26 0.94
CA GLU A 24 -10.01 -0.73 0.23
C GLU A 24 -8.95 0.38 0.10
N TYR A 25 -9.37 1.61 -0.24
CA TYR A 25 -8.50 2.78 -0.25
C TYR A 25 -7.84 3.01 1.10
N HIS A 26 -8.64 3.09 2.18
CA HIS A 26 -8.13 3.30 3.54
C HIS A 26 -7.20 2.18 3.99
N LYS A 27 -7.56 0.93 3.72
CA LYS A 27 -6.72 -0.24 4.02
C LYS A 27 -5.37 -0.12 3.31
N SER A 28 -5.38 0.28 2.05
CA SER A 28 -4.17 0.41 1.25
C SER A 28 -3.24 1.51 1.76
N ILE A 29 -3.73 2.73 1.98
CA ILE A 29 -2.87 3.85 2.41
C ILE A 29 -2.27 3.62 3.82
N LYS A 30 -3.00 2.93 4.69
CA LYS A 30 -2.49 2.58 6.02
C LYS A 30 -1.43 1.48 5.95
N GLN A 31 -1.72 0.39 5.24
CA GLN A 31 -0.88 -0.82 5.28
C GLN A 31 0.25 -0.81 4.24
N ASN A 32 0.03 -0.21 3.06
CA ASN A 32 0.97 -0.26 1.94
C ASN A 32 1.80 1.01 1.77
N THR A 33 1.33 2.16 2.29
CA THR A 33 2.07 3.43 2.19
C THR A 33 2.42 4.04 3.55
N SER A 34 2.14 3.33 4.65
CA SER A 34 2.56 3.71 6.02
C SER A 34 2.02 5.06 6.51
N LEU A 35 0.85 5.49 6.04
CA LEU A 35 0.27 6.81 6.36
C LEU A 35 0.24 7.12 7.87
N GLU A 36 -0.10 6.12 8.69
CA GLU A 36 -0.27 6.28 10.15
C GLU A 36 1.02 6.04 10.95
N LYS A 37 2.14 5.74 10.27
CA LYS A 37 3.38 5.29 10.94
C LYS A 37 4.43 6.39 11.09
N SER A 38 4.05 7.65 10.99
CA SER A 38 4.98 8.78 11.15
C SER A 38 5.27 9.05 12.63
N PRO A 39 6.53 8.93 13.09
CA PRO A 39 6.90 9.19 14.49
C PRO A 39 7.13 10.69 14.78
N THR A 40 6.91 11.58 13.80
CA THR A 40 7.35 12.98 13.89
C THR A 40 6.45 13.82 14.81
N LYS A 41 7.00 14.78 15.55
CA LYS A 41 6.20 15.69 16.41
C LYS A 41 5.92 17.05 15.76
N ILE A 42 6.54 17.31 14.61
CA ILE A 42 6.52 18.61 13.93
C ILE A 42 5.46 18.58 12.84
N ALA A 43 4.53 19.54 12.87
CA ALA A 43 3.40 19.62 11.93
C ALA A 43 3.84 19.62 10.46
N ARG A 44 4.94 20.30 10.12
CA ARG A 44 5.50 20.30 8.76
C ARG A 44 5.91 18.89 8.32
N SER A 45 6.66 18.18 9.14
CA SER A 45 7.12 16.81 8.83
C SER A 45 5.94 15.85 8.71
N GLN A 46 4.91 16.02 9.55
CA GLN A 46 3.69 15.23 9.46
C GLN A 46 2.94 15.44 8.14
N ARG A 47 2.77 16.69 7.70
CA ARG A 47 2.16 17.01 6.40
C ARG A 47 2.96 16.42 5.24
N ASN A 48 4.29 16.52 5.29
CA ASN A 48 5.17 15.94 4.28
C ASN A 48 5.03 14.42 4.22
N HIS A 49 4.93 13.73 5.36
CA HIS A 49 4.71 12.28 5.41
C HIS A 49 3.37 11.88 4.81
N ILE A 50 2.30 12.61 5.14
CA ILE A 50 0.96 12.40 4.56
C ILE A 50 1.02 12.56 3.04
N PHE A 51 1.63 13.65 2.56
CA PHE A 51 1.79 13.91 1.13
C PHE A 51 2.58 12.79 0.43
N ALA A 52 3.72 12.38 0.99
CA ALA A 52 4.52 11.29 0.44
C ALA A 52 3.75 9.96 0.40
N SER A 53 2.96 9.67 1.43
CA SER A 53 2.10 8.49 1.50
C SER A 53 1.05 8.48 0.38
N LEU A 54 0.44 9.63 0.09
CA LEU A 54 -0.53 9.77 -1.02
C LEU A 54 0.15 9.61 -2.39
N ILE A 55 1.34 10.18 -2.59
CA ILE A 55 2.11 9.98 -3.82
C ILE A 55 2.48 8.50 -4.00
N ALA A 56 2.90 7.81 -2.94
CA ALA A 56 3.18 6.39 -2.98
C ALA A 56 1.94 5.55 -3.34
N TYR A 57 0.76 5.95 -2.85
CA TYR A 57 -0.50 5.31 -3.20
C TYR A 57 -0.81 5.45 -4.70
N CYS A 58 -0.67 6.66 -5.27
CA CYS A 58 -0.86 6.86 -6.71
C CYS A 58 0.08 5.98 -7.54
N LYS A 59 1.35 5.88 -7.15
CA LYS A 59 2.33 4.99 -7.81
C LYS A 59 1.93 3.52 -7.73
N LEU A 60 1.40 3.07 -6.59
CA LEU A 60 0.90 1.70 -6.44
C LEU A 60 -0.32 1.44 -7.33
N GLU A 61 -1.26 2.38 -7.46
CA GLU A 61 -2.40 2.23 -8.38
C GLU A 61 -1.93 2.15 -9.85
N PHE A 62 -0.97 2.97 -10.26
CA PHE A 62 -0.38 2.85 -11.61
C PHE A 62 0.28 1.47 -11.83
N LEU A 63 1.01 0.97 -10.85
CA LEU A 63 1.63 -0.36 -10.92
C LEU A 63 0.58 -1.47 -10.95
N LYS A 64 -0.50 -1.34 -10.16
CA LYS A 64 -1.60 -2.29 -10.14
C LYS A 64 -2.24 -2.43 -11.51
N ILE A 65 -2.51 -1.32 -12.19
CA ILE A 65 -3.05 -1.32 -13.56
C ILE A 65 -2.07 -2.01 -14.52
N LYS A 66 -0.78 -1.66 -14.45
CA LYS A 66 0.24 -2.21 -15.38
C LYS A 66 0.58 -3.69 -15.17
N THR A 67 0.42 -4.19 -13.96
CA THR A 67 0.86 -5.54 -13.58
C THR A 67 -0.30 -6.49 -13.28
N LEU A 68 -1.53 -5.96 -13.20
CA LEU A 68 -2.73 -6.68 -12.74
C LEU A 68 -2.60 -7.27 -11.33
N LEU A 69 -1.68 -6.74 -10.52
CA LEU A 69 -1.45 -7.15 -9.13
C LEU A 69 -2.07 -6.16 -8.15
N ASN A 70 -2.66 -6.65 -7.07
CA ASN A 70 -3.10 -5.79 -5.98
C ASN A 70 -1.90 -5.20 -5.19
N HIS A 71 -2.16 -4.20 -4.37
CA HIS A 71 -1.10 -3.48 -3.65
C HIS A 71 -0.30 -4.34 -2.67
N PHE A 72 -0.92 -5.34 -2.05
CA PHE A 72 -0.23 -6.27 -1.15
C PHE A 72 0.75 -7.15 -1.92
N ALA A 73 0.31 -7.71 -3.05
CA ALA A 73 1.16 -8.51 -3.93
C ALA A 73 2.34 -7.68 -4.48
N LEU A 74 2.09 -6.44 -4.90
CA LEU A 74 3.13 -5.51 -5.33
C LEU A 74 4.16 -5.25 -4.22
N LYS A 75 3.69 -4.87 -3.02
CA LYS A 75 4.55 -4.63 -1.87
C LYS A 75 5.40 -5.84 -1.52
N TYR A 76 4.79 -7.03 -1.45
CA TYR A 76 5.49 -8.27 -1.16
C TYR A 76 6.55 -8.59 -2.21
N LYS A 77 6.22 -8.45 -3.50
CA LYS A 77 7.16 -8.69 -4.61
C LYS A 77 8.38 -7.77 -4.52
N LEU A 78 8.18 -6.49 -4.19
CA LEU A 78 9.28 -5.52 -4.01
C LEU A 78 10.17 -5.89 -2.82
N ILE A 79 9.58 -6.22 -1.66
CA ILE A 79 10.32 -6.61 -0.46
C ILE A 79 11.12 -7.90 -0.70
N LEU A 80 10.51 -8.91 -1.32
CA LEU A 80 11.19 -10.16 -1.64
C LEU A 80 12.42 -9.91 -2.53
N LYS A 81 12.27 -9.08 -3.57
CA LYS A 81 13.38 -8.73 -4.46
C LYS A 81 14.48 -7.94 -3.74
N ALA A 82 14.11 -6.97 -2.91
CA ALA A 82 15.07 -6.22 -2.11
C ALA A 82 15.85 -7.15 -1.15
N ASN A 83 15.17 -8.08 -0.47
CA ASN A 83 15.80 -9.02 0.44
C ASN A 83 16.73 -10.00 -0.29
N GLN A 84 16.35 -10.49 -1.47
CA GLN A 84 17.21 -11.34 -2.30
C GLN A 84 18.51 -10.61 -2.66
N MET A 85 18.42 -9.35 -3.10
CA MET A 85 19.59 -8.53 -3.45
C MET A 85 20.46 -8.23 -2.22
N ALA A 86 19.85 -7.84 -1.10
CA ALA A 86 20.57 -7.57 0.14
C ALA A 86 21.31 -8.82 0.67
N TYR A 87 20.70 -9.99 0.53
CA TYR A 87 21.33 -11.25 0.94
C TYR A 87 22.51 -11.63 0.03
N GLN A 88 22.39 -11.41 -1.28
CA GLN A 88 23.51 -11.60 -2.21
C GLN A 88 24.69 -10.71 -1.86
N GLU A 89 24.43 -9.44 -1.55
CA GLU A 89 25.48 -8.50 -1.12
C GLU A 89 26.16 -8.94 0.18
N LEU A 90 25.37 -9.39 1.15
CA LEU A 90 25.89 -9.92 2.41
C LEU A 90 26.84 -11.10 2.19
N GLN A 91 26.51 -12.02 1.29
CA GLN A 91 27.36 -13.17 0.96
C GLN A 91 28.69 -12.74 0.32
N ILE A 92 28.67 -11.71 -0.54
CA ILE A 92 29.88 -11.16 -1.15
C ILE A 92 30.79 -10.57 -0.08
N LEU A 93 30.24 -9.75 0.82
CA LEU A 93 31.00 -9.15 1.92
C LEU A 93 31.63 -10.20 2.84
N GLN A 94 30.88 -11.26 3.19
CA GLN A 94 31.40 -12.36 4.00
C GLN A 94 32.54 -13.11 3.30
N ARG A 95 32.40 -13.38 1.99
CA ARG A 95 33.46 -14.02 1.21
C ARG A 95 34.73 -13.15 1.18
N ASN A 96 34.60 -11.86 0.92
CA ASN A 96 35.72 -10.93 0.84
C ASN A 96 36.47 -10.80 2.18
N PHE A 97 35.72 -10.81 3.29
CA PHE A 97 36.29 -10.81 4.64
C PHE A 97 37.06 -12.10 4.94
N MET A 98 36.54 -13.26 4.53
CA MET A 98 37.21 -14.56 4.73
C MET A 98 38.43 -14.77 3.84
N SER A 99 38.55 -14.03 2.73
CA SER A 99 39.68 -14.10 1.80
C SER A 99 40.80 -13.08 2.08
N SER A 100 40.60 -12.19 3.06
CA SER A 100 41.59 -11.18 3.51
C SER A 100 42.29 -11.65 4.77
#